data_AF-A0AB39S8R6-F1
#
_entry.id   AF-A0AB39S8R6-F1
#
_cell.length_a   1.000
_cell.length_b   1.000
_cell.length_c   1.000
_cell.angle_alpha   90.00
_cell.angle_beta   90.00
_cell.angle_gamma   90.00
#
_symmetry.space_group_name_H-M   'P 1'
#
loop_
_entity.id
_entity.type
_entity.pdbx_description
1 polymer ?
#
loop_
_entity_poly.entity_id
_entity_poly.type
_entity_poly.pdbx_seq_one_letter_code
_entity_poly.pdbx_strand_id
1 'polypeptide(L)' 'MQRDDLILISVDDHIIEPPDIFVNHLPQRYQDEAPRLVHREDGSDVWQFRDNTVGNAALNAVAGRPK' A
#
# COMPACT_ATOMS: atom_id res chain seq x y z
N MET A 1 -35.88 1.57 8.17
CA MET A 1 -34.88 1.51 7.08
C MET A 1 -34.36 0.09 7.01
N GLN A 2 -34.49 -0.55 5.84
CA GLN A 2 -33.81 -1.80 5.54
C GLN A 2 -32.37 -1.48 5.12
N ARG A 3 -31.47 -2.46 5.26
CA ARG A 3 -30.05 -2.29 4.87
C ARG A 3 -29.92 -1.86 3.41
N ASP A 4 -30.76 -2.40 2.54
CA ASP A 4 -30.71 -2.15 1.10
C ASP A 4 -31.29 -0.77 0.72
N ASP A 5 -31.85 -0.03 1.69
CA ASP A 5 -32.27 1.37 1.53
C ASP A 5 -31.11 2.36 1.78
N LEU A 6 -29.93 1.88 2.21
CA LEU A 6 -28.80 2.73 2.59
C LEU A 6 -27.83 2.94 1.41
N ILE A 7 -27.48 4.20 1.14
CA ILE A 7 -26.30 4.52 0.32
C ILE A 7 -25.12 4.66 1.29
N LEU A 8 -24.17 3.75 1.19
CA LEU A 8 -22.93 3.79 1.98
C LEU A 8 -21.83 4.48 1.19
N ILE A 9 -21.10 5.37 1.85
CA ILE A 9 -19.94 6.06 1.30
C ILE A 9 -18.73 5.63 2.13
N SER A 10 -17.74 5.01 1.48
CA SER A 10 -16.44 4.78 2.12
C SER A 10 -15.74 6.14 2.23
N VAL A 11 -15.27 6.46 3.44
CA VAL A 11 -14.55 7.71 3.70
C VAL A 11 -13.04 7.49 3.78
N ASP A 12 -12.59 6.23 3.69
CA ASP A 12 -11.19 5.86 3.85
C ASP A 12 -10.89 4.57 3.07
N ASP A 13 -10.46 4.74 1.82
CA ASP A 13 -10.00 3.67 0.95
C ASP A 13 -8.53 3.90 0.59
N HIS A 14 -7.77 2.81 0.47
CA HIS A 14 -6.36 2.83 0.08
C HIS A 14 -6.12 1.90 -1.11
N ILE A 15 -5.14 2.25 -1.93
CA ILE A 15 -4.63 1.41 -3.01
C ILE A 15 -3.19 0.99 -2.70
N ILE A 16 -2.73 -0.07 -3.34
CA ILE A 16 -1.31 -0.44 -3.35
C ILE A 16 -0.73 -0.04 -4.70
N GLU A 17 0.27 0.84 -4.68
CA GLU A 17 0.93 1.33 -5.88
C GLU A 17 1.87 0.29 -6.50
N PRO A 18 2.09 0.36 -7.83
CA PRO A 18 3.18 -0.36 -8.47
C PRO A 18 4.55 -0.05 -7.85
N PRO A 19 5.50 -1.01 -7.87
CA PRO A 19 6.81 -0.84 -7.22
C PRO A 19 7.67 0.29 -7.81
N ASP A 20 7.34 0.75 -9.02
CA ASP A 20 8.07 1.78 -9.77
C ASP A 20 7.41 3.18 -9.73
N ILE A 21 6.33 3.37 -8.94
CA ILE A 21 5.58 4.63 -8.85
C ILE A 21 6.45 5.86 -8.57
N PHE A 22 7.62 5.70 -7.93
CA PHE A 22 8.50 6.83 -7.59
C PHE A 22 9.63 7.11 -8.59
N VAL A 23 9.94 6.19 -9.51
CA VAL A 23 11.16 6.26 -10.38
C VAL A 23 11.21 7.55 -11.22
N ASN A 24 10.07 7.96 -11.77
CA ASN A 24 9.96 9.13 -12.65
C ASN A 24 9.16 10.29 -12.04
N HIS A 25 8.82 10.20 -10.76
CA HIS A 25 7.89 11.12 -10.10
C HIS A 25 8.53 11.93 -8.97
N LEU A 26 9.86 11.81 -8.80
CA LEU A 26 10.62 12.55 -7.80
C LEU A 26 11.78 13.34 -8.44
N PRO A 27 12.08 14.55 -7.93
CA PRO A 27 13.33 15.24 -8.22
C PRO A 27 14.54 14.34 -7.91
N GLN A 28 15.59 14.43 -8.72
CA GLN A 28 16.79 13.57 -8.61
C GLN A 28 17.37 13.51 -7.20
N ARG A 29 17.40 14.64 -6.48
CA ARG A 29 17.92 14.73 -5.10
C ARG A 29 17.19 13.85 -4.06
N TYR A 30 16.01 13.31 -4.40
CA TYR A 30 15.20 12.49 -3.50
C TYR A 30 15.11 11.03 -3.93
N GLN A 31 15.72 10.63 -5.06
CA GLN A 31 15.58 9.27 -5.57
C GLN A 31 16.14 8.23 -4.59
N ASP A 32 17.26 8.52 -3.94
CA ASP A 32 17.88 7.62 -2.96
C ASP A 32 17.04 7.44 -1.68
N GLU A 33 16.17 8.41 -1.39
CA GLU A 33 15.28 8.41 -0.22
C GLU A 33 13.87 7.91 -0.55
N ALA A 34 13.59 7.61 -1.82
CA ALA A 34 12.28 7.18 -2.26
C ALA A 34 11.85 5.88 -1.58
N PRO A 35 10.56 5.71 -1.24
CA PRO A 35 10.04 4.42 -0.84
C PRO A 35 10.29 3.37 -1.92
N ARG A 36 10.73 2.18 -1.52
CA ARG A 36 10.99 1.08 -2.45
C ARG A 36 10.37 -0.22 -1.93
N LEU A 37 9.79 -0.98 -2.84
CA LEU A 37 9.40 -2.36 -2.56
C LEU A 37 10.66 -3.23 -2.60
N VAL A 38 10.91 -4.00 -1.55
CA VAL A 38 12.06 -4.89 -1.41
C VAL A 38 11.54 -6.31 -1.26
N HIS A 39 11.95 -7.18 -2.20
CA HIS A 39 11.74 -8.62 -2.10
C HIS A 39 12.83 -9.24 -1.23
N ARG A 40 12.45 -9.99 -0.19
CA ARG A 40 13.37 -10.62 0.76
C ARG A 40 13.60 -12.09 0.44
N GLU A 41 14.69 -12.64 0.98
CA GLU A 41 15.05 -14.05 0.82
C GLU A 41 14.01 -15.02 1.39
N ASP A 42 13.25 -14.60 2.41
CA ASP A 42 12.15 -15.37 2.99
C ASP A 42 10.87 -15.35 2.14
N GLY A 43 10.92 -14.72 0.96
CA GLY A 43 9.81 -14.60 0.01
C GLY A 43 8.82 -13.49 0.33
N SER A 44 9.06 -12.68 1.37
CA SER A 44 8.20 -11.55 1.70
C SER A 44 8.54 -10.29 0.90
N ASP A 45 7.50 -9.52 0.55
CA ASP A 45 7.63 -8.17 0.01
C ASP A 45 7.37 -7.13 1.10
N VAL A 46 8.28 -6.17 1.23
CA VAL A 46 8.18 -5.08 2.21
C VAL A 46 8.42 -3.73 1.58
N TRP A 47 7.82 -2.70 2.14
CA TRP A 47 8.20 -1.33 1.80
C TRP A 47 9.36 -0.86 2.68
N GLN A 48 10.42 -0.33 2.08
CA GLN A 48 11.50 0.34 2.77
C GLN A 48 11.36 1.86 2.59
N PHE A 49 11.20 2.55 3.71
CA PHE A 49 11.16 4.01 3.81
C PHE A 49 12.41 4.49 4.56
N ARG A 50 13.45 4.88 3.83
CA ARG A 50 14.78 5.20 4.40
C ARG A 50 15.28 4.05 5.28
N ASP A 51 15.38 4.23 6.59
CA ASP A 51 15.80 3.21 7.55
C ASP A 51 14.65 2.37 8.12
N ASN A 52 13.39 2.71 7.79
CA ASN A 52 12.21 2.03 8.31
C ASN A 52 11.68 0.99 7.33
N THR A 53 11.57 -0.26 7.78
CA THR A 53 10.84 -1.30 7.07
C THR A 53 9.38 -1.34 7.51
N VAL A 54 8.47 -1.39 6.54
CA VAL A 54 7.05 -1.70 6.73
C VAL A 54 6.73 -3.05 6.07
N GLY A 55 6.45 -4.07 6.88
CA GLY A 55 6.27 -5.45 6.42
C GLY A 55 4.89 -5.79 5.82
N ASN A 56 3.99 -4.82 5.72
CA ASN A 56 2.63 -5.06 5.22
C ASN A 56 2.43 -4.26 3.92
N ALA A 57 2.77 -4.89 2.80
CA ALA A 57 2.63 -4.26 1.49
C ALA A 57 1.21 -4.30 0.91
N ALA A 58 0.26 -5.09 1.49
CA ALA A 58 -1.05 -5.32 0.84
C ALA A 58 -2.20 -5.89 1.72
N LEU A 59 -2.01 -6.14 3.01
CA LEU A 59 -2.85 -7.09 3.77
C LEU A 59 -3.91 -6.47 4.71
N ASN A 60 -4.10 -5.14 4.71
CA ASN A 60 -5.01 -4.51 5.69
C ASN A 60 -6.40 -4.12 5.16
N ALA A 61 -6.69 -4.29 3.87
CA ALA A 61 -7.99 -3.96 3.27
C ALA A 61 -8.67 -5.21 2.69
N VAL A 62 -9.28 -6.03 3.54
CA VAL A 62 -10.17 -7.13 3.11
C VAL A 62 -11.63 -6.73 3.30
N ALA A 63 -12.28 -6.30 2.23
CA ALA A 63 -13.74 -6.25 2.18
C ALA A 63 -14.27 -7.68 1.99
N GLY A 64 -15.13 -8.14 2.89
CA GLY A 64 -15.88 -9.38 2.70
C GLY A 64 -15.16 -10.69 3.06
N ARG A 65 -14.31 -10.73 4.10
CA ARG A 65 -13.91 -12.03 4.69
C ARG A 65 -15.19 -12.83 5.02
N PRO A 66 -15.36 -14.07 4.51
CA PRO A 66 -16.42 -14.96 4.96
C PRO A 66 -16.29 -15.18 6.47
N LYS A 67 -17.43 -15.32 7.16
CA LYS A 67 -17.45 -15.74 8.56
C LYS A 67 -16.85 -17.13 8.73
#